data_AF-A0A7V1GT35-F1
#
_entry.id   AF-A0A7V1GT35-F1
#
_cell.length_a   1.000
_cell.length_b   1.000
_cell.length_c   1.000
_cell.angle_alpha   90.00
_cell.angle_beta   90.00
_cell.angle_gamma   90.00
#
_symmetry.space_group_name_H-M   'P 1'
#
loop_
_entity.id
_entity.type
_entity.pdbx_description
1 polymer ?
#
loop_
_entity_poly.entity_id
_entity_poly.type
_entity_poly.pdbx_seq_one_letter_code
_entity_poly.pdbx_strand_id
1 'polypeptide(L)'
;MENLDLKSAELGRTLAELKVGRKPIEEKVFTNALAVLEEQGPYACFLFLEAREGEAGQKITQHMADFLGSILDTKANNNPLDFLRIIASDLDRLLFARDLLRQALVYARYHAKARPGKTEKEA
;
A
#
# COMPACT_ATOMS: atom_id res chain seq x y z
N MET A 1 -13.98 -15.32 11.79
CA MET A 1 -13.98 -13.87 11.46
C MET A 1 -12.52 -13.47 11.34
N GLU A 2 -12.06 -13.11 10.15
CA GLU A 2 -10.69 -12.63 9.98
C GLU A 2 -10.54 -11.23 10.59
N ASN A 3 -9.41 -10.97 11.26
CA ASN A 3 -9.10 -9.66 11.78
C ASN A 3 -8.45 -8.81 10.68
N LEU A 4 -9.23 -7.91 10.08
CA LEU A 4 -8.79 -7.07 8.95
C LEU A 4 -7.70 -6.06 9.34
N ASP A 5 -7.68 -5.62 10.59
CA ASP A 5 -6.62 -4.75 11.10
C ASP A 5 -5.28 -5.50 11.13
N LEU A 6 -5.29 -6.73 11.66
CA LEU A 6 -4.11 -7.60 11.66
C LEU A 6 -3.63 -7.89 10.22
N LYS A 7 -4.54 -8.18 9.30
CA LYS A 7 -4.22 -8.39 7.88
C LYS A 7 -3.60 -7.14 7.23
N SER A 8 -4.09 -5.97 7.60
CA SER A 8 -3.53 -4.68 7.16
C SER A 8 -2.13 -4.46 7.75
N ALA A 9 -1.91 -4.82 9.01
CA ALA A 9 -0.59 -4.76 9.66
C ALA A 9 0.42 -5.72 9.01
N GLU A 10 0.00 -6.94 8.69
CA GLU A 10 0.79 -7.93 7.95
C GLU A 10 1.21 -7.40 6.58
N LEU A 11 0.26 -6.87 5.80
CA LEU A 11 0.57 -6.21 4.54
C LEU A 11 1.55 -5.05 4.75
N GLY A 12 1.29 -4.18 5.74
CA GLY A 12 2.16 -3.04 6.03
C GLY A 12 3.60 -3.45 6.32
N ARG A 13 3.79 -4.49 7.13
CA ARG A 13 5.12 -5.09 7.36
C ARG A 13 5.76 -5.58 6.08
N THR A 14 5.02 -6.36 5.28
CA THR A 14 5.52 -6.89 4.00
C THR A 14 5.96 -5.75 3.09
N LEU A 15 5.12 -4.73 2.90
CA LEU A 15 5.41 -3.57 2.06
C LEU A 15 6.69 -2.86 2.50
N ALA A 16 6.86 -2.67 3.82
CA ALA A 16 8.05 -2.07 4.36
C ALA A 16 9.28 -2.94 4.02
N GLU A 17 9.23 -4.25 4.27
CA GLU A 17 10.35 -5.17 4.07
C GLU A 17 10.71 -5.43 2.60
N LEU A 18 9.87 -5.04 1.63
CA LEU A 18 10.18 -5.08 0.21
C LEU A 18 11.51 -4.38 -0.08
N LYS A 19 12.29 -4.97 -0.99
CA LYS A 19 13.58 -4.44 -1.40
C LYS A 19 13.58 -4.04 -2.86
N VAL A 20 14.18 -2.88 -3.12
CA VAL A 20 14.64 -2.46 -4.45
C VAL A 20 16.16 -2.51 -4.42
N GLY A 21 16.74 -3.41 -5.22
CA GLY A 21 18.13 -3.83 -5.07
C GLY A 21 18.40 -4.41 -3.67
N ARG A 22 19.23 -3.73 -2.87
CA ARG A 22 19.60 -4.16 -1.50
C ARG A 22 18.94 -3.36 -0.39
N LYS A 23 18.20 -2.29 -0.73
CA LYS A 23 17.63 -1.37 0.25
C LYS A 23 16.14 -1.65 0.42
N PRO A 24 15.64 -1.68 1.66
CA PRO A 24 14.21 -1.75 1.89
C PRO A 24 13.55 -0.41 1.56
N ILE A 25 12.24 -0.41 1.27
CA ILE A 25 11.51 0.80 0.89
C ILE A 25 11.52 1.83 2.04
N GLU A 26 11.74 3.09 1.71
CA GLU A 26 11.85 4.18 2.69
C GLU A 26 10.49 4.67 3.19
N GLU A 27 10.46 5.10 4.44
CA GLU A 27 9.26 5.64 5.11
C GLU A 27 8.57 6.78 4.33
N LYS A 28 9.35 7.64 3.65
CA LYS A 28 8.81 8.75 2.84
C LYS A 28 7.88 8.27 1.71
N VAL A 29 8.15 7.09 1.14
CA VAL A 29 7.31 6.51 0.07
C VAL A 29 5.90 6.27 0.60
N PHE A 30 5.78 5.65 1.77
CA PHE A 30 4.49 5.38 2.41
C PHE A 30 3.79 6.66 2.86
N THR A 31 4.55 7.64 3.36
CA THR A 31 4.00 8.96 3.73
C THR A 31 3.40 9.68 2.52
N ASN A 32 4.08 9.69 1.37
CA ASN A 32 3.55 10.28 0.14
C ASN A 32 2.34 9.51 -0.40
N ALA A 33 2.41 8.17 -0.41
CA ALA A 33 1.31 7.33 -0.88
C ALA A 33 0.04 7.53 -0.03
N LEU A 34 0.18 7.63 1.30
CA LEU A 34 -0.93 7.98 2.20
C LEU A 34 -1.55 9.33 1.85
N ALA A 35 -0.73 10.36 1.66
CA ALA A 35 -1.24 11.69 1.30
C ALA A 35 -2.06 11.66 0.00
N VAL A 36 -1.58 10.95 -1.03
CA VAL A 36 -2.33 10.82 -2.29
C VAL A 36 -3.59 9.98 -2.10
N LEU A 37 -3.54 8.88 -1.33
CA LEU A 37 -4.71 8.04 -1.07
C LEU A 37 -5.83 8.80 -0.36
N GLU A 38 -5.50 9.61 0.64
CA GLU A 38 -6.47 10.37 1.43
C GLU A 38 -7.12 11.50 0.62
N GLU A 39 -6.30 12.24 -0.13
CA GLU A 39 -6.75 13.43 -0.87
C GLU A 39 -7.40 13.10 -2.22
N GLN A 40 -6.88 12.08 -2.91
CA GLN A 40 -7.22 11.81 -4.32
C GLN A 40 -7.81 10.40 -4.55
N GLY A 41 -7.72 9.52 -3.55
CA GLY A 41 -8.30 8.18 -3.61
C GLY A 41 -7.40 7.08 -4.20
N PRO A 42 -7.90 5.83 -4.26
CA PRO A 42 -7.08 4.65 -4.58
C PRO A 42 -6.42 4.67 -5.95
N TYR A 43 -7.15 5.09 -6.99
CA TYR A 43 -6.61 5.12 -8.35
C TYR A 43 -5.43 6.07 -8.50
N ALA A 44 -5.55 7.28 -7.94
CA ALA A 44 -4.48 8.26 -7.95
C ALA A 44 -3.27 7.76 -7.14
N CYS A 45 -3.49 7.07 -6.01
CA CYS A 45 -2.42 6.48 -5.21
C CYS A 45 -1.62 5.43 -5.99
N PHE A 46 -2.29 4.51 -6.68
CA PHE A 46 -1.61 3.48 -7.49
C PHE A 46 -0.84 4.10 -8.65
N LEU A 47 -1.47 5.03 -9.37
CA LEU A 47 -0.82 5.74 -10.47
C LEU A 47 0.41 6.52 -9.98
N PHE A 48 0.31 7.20 -8.83
CA PHE A 48 1.43 7.91 -8.21
C PHE A 48 2.58 6.95 -7.90
N LEU A 49 2.30 5.83 -7.23
CA LEU A 49 3.31 4.84 -6.87
C LEU A 49 4.02 4.32 -8.12
N GLU A 50 3.29 3.86 -9.13
CA GLU A 50 3.88 3.32 -10.35
C GLU A 50 4.69 4.37 -11.14
N ALA A 51 4.21 5.61 -11.20
CA ALA A 51 4.87 6.67 -11.97
C ALA A 51 6.08 7.30 -11.26
N ARG A 52 6.05 7.40 -9.92
CA ARG A 52 7.06 8.15 -9.15
C ARG A 52 8.07 7.28 -8.42
N GLU A 53 7.68 6.07 -8.03
CA GLU A 53 8.50 5.19 -7.18
C GLU A 53 9.08 4.01 -7.96
N GLY A 54 8.82 3.91 -9.27
CA GLY A 54 9.41 2.93 -10.18
C GLY A 54 9.18 1.49 -9.70
N GLU A 55 10.26 0.71 -9.59
CA GLU A 55 10.20 -0.69 -9.14
C GLU A 55 9.59 -0.83 -7.72
N ALA A 56 9.83 0.12 -6.82
CA ALA A 56 9.22 0.11 -5.49
C ALA A 56 7.70 0.27 -5.62
N GLY A 57 7.27 1.23 -6.44
CA GLY A 57 5.86 1.48 -6.72
C GLY A 57 5.14 0.26 -7.28
N GLN A 58 5.71 -0.37 -8.31
CA GLN A 58 5.15 -1.58 -8.93
C GLN A 58 5.00 -2.73 -7.94
N LYS A 59 6.00 -2.98 -7.10
CA LYS A 59 5.92 -4.02 -6.07
C LYS A 59 4.85 -3.68 -5.04
N ILE A 60 4.78 -2.43 -4.59
CA ILE A 60 3.76 -1.99 -3.63
C ILE A 60 2.35 -2.19 -4.20
N THR A 61 2.08 -1.70 -5.42
CA THR A 61 0.74 -1.77 -6.02
C THR A 61 0.33 -3.21 -6.29
N GLN A 62 1.25 -4.08 -6.68
CA GLN A 62 0.96 -5.51 -6.84
C GLN A 62 0.52 -6.14 -5.51
N HIS A 63 1.30 -5.97 -4.44
CA HIS A 63 0.96 -6.52 -3.13
C HIS A 63 -0.36 -5.95 -2.57
N MET A 64 -0.64 -4.66 -2.80
CA MET A 64 -1.92 -4.04 -2.42
C MET A 64 -3.09 -4.63 -3.23
N ALA A 65 -2.91 -4.84 -4.54
CA ALA A 65 -3.93 -5.44 -5.40
C ALA A 65 -4.23 -6.89 -4.98
N ASP A 66 -3.21 -7.71 -4.74
CA ASP A 66 -3.35 -9.09 -4.31
C ASP A 66 -4.07 -9.19 -2.96
N PHE A 67 -3.70 -8.33 -2.01
CA PHE A 67 -4.36 -8.22 -0.72
C PHE A 67 -5.85 -7.88 -0.86
N LEU A 68 -6.19 -6.83 -1.61
CA LEU A 68 -7.59 -6.48 -1.85
C LEU A 68 -8.34 -7.58 -2.59
N GLY A 69 -7.71 -8.25 -3.55
CA GLY A 69 -8.31 -9.34 -4.30
C GLY A 69 -8.70 -10.51 -3.40
N SER A 70 -7.86 -10.84 -2.42
CA SER A 70 -8.14 -11.87 -1.42
C SER A 70 -9.31 -11.52 -0.49
N ILE A 71 -9.48 -10.25 -0.11
CA ILE A 71 -10.53 -9.79 0.80
C ILE A 71 -11.87 -9.61 0.08
N LEU A 72 -11.84 -9.08 -1.14
CA LEU A 72 -13.04 -8.75 -1.92
C LEU A 72 -13.53 -9.89 -2.82
N ASP A 73 -12.91 -11.08 -2.71
CA ASP A 73 -13.14 -12.24 -3.57
C ASP A 73 -13.19 -11.86 -5.05
N THR A 74 -12.22 -11.04 -5.47
CA THR A 74 -12.13 -10.50 -6.82
C THR A 74 -10.77 -10.84 -7.37
N LYS A 75 -10.72 -11.59 -8.47
CA LYS A 75 -9.44 -11.99 -9.08
C LYS A 75 -8.62 -10.74 -9.41
N ALA A 76 -7.46 -10.62 -8.76
CA ALA A 76 -6.47 -9.62 -9.13
C ALA A 76 -6.09 -9.85 -10.61
N ASN A 77 -6.22 -8.80 -11.43
CA ASN A 77 -5.70 -8.81 -12.79
C ASN A 77 -4.17 -8.63 -12.72
N ASN A 78 -3.43 -9.04 -13.75
CA ASN A 78 -1.97 -8.84 -13.81
C ASN A 78 -1.57 -7.35 -13.80
N ASN A 79 -2.53 -6.44 -13.95
CA ASN A 79 -2.35 -5.00 -13.87
C ASN A 79 -3.13 -4.43 -12.66
N PRO A 80 -2.44 -3.89 -11.64
CA PRO A 80 -3.06 -3.27 -10.46
C PRO A 80 -4.04 -2.13 -10.77
N LEU A 81 -3.79 -1.32 -11.81
CA LEU A 81 -4.69 -0.23 -12.21
C LEU A 81 -5.98 -0.75 -12.84
N ASP A 82 -5.90 -1.82 -13.63
CA ASP A 82 -7.11 -2.46 -14.20
C ASP A 82 -7.94 -3.12 -13.11
N PHE A 83 -7.29 -3.74 -12.11
CA PHE A 83 -7.97 -4.27 -10.94
C PHE A 83 -8.73 -3.19 -10.15
N LEU A 84 -8.13 -2.00 -9.96
CA LEU A 84 -8.83 -0.89 -9.32
C LEU A 84 -10.05 -0.40 -10.11
N ARG A 85 -10.05 -0.48 -11.45
CA ARG A 85 -11.24 -0.15 -12.26
C ARG A 85 -12.39 -1.11 -11.98
N ILE A 86 -12.09 -2.39 -11.74
CA ILE A 86 -13.09 -3.39 -11.36
C ILE A 86 -13.67 -3.05 -9.99
N ILE A 87 -12.82 -2.76 -8.99
CA ILE A 87 -13.28 -2.35 -7.65
C ILE A 87 -14.14 -1.09 -7.75
N ALA A 88 -13.72 -0.10 -8.53
CA ALA A 88 -14.39 1.19 -8.66
C ALA A 88 -15.77 1.11 -9.34
N SER A 89 -16.15 -0.05 -9.90
CA SER A 89 -17.53 -0.27 -10.38
C SER A 89 -18.56 -0.35 -9.24
N ASP A 90 -18.10 -0.51 -7.99
CA ASP A 90 -18.90 -0.57 -6.78
C ASP A 90 -18.33 0.41 -5.74
N LEU A 91 -19.15 1.37 -5.32
CA LEU A 91 -18.72 2.44 -4.40
C LEU A 91 -18.33 1.89 -3.02
N ASP A 92 -19.07 0.93 -2.50
CA ASP A 92 -18.81 0.38 -1.16
C ASP A 92 -17.50 -0.41 -1.17
N ARG A 93 -17.25 -1.19 -2.22
CA ARG A 93 -15.97 -1.87 -2.42
C ARG A 93 -14.82 -0.88 -2.54
N LEU A 94 -15.01 0.24 -3.25
CA LEU A 94 -13.98 1.27 -3.41
C LEU A 94 -13.65 1.97 -2.09
N LEU A 95 -14.67 2.36 -1.32
CA LEU A 95 -14.49 3.00 -0.01
C LEU A 95 -13.84 2.05 0.98
N PHE A 96 -14.26 0.78 0.99
CA PHE A 96 -13.66 -0.24 1.85
C PHE A 96 -12.20 -0.52 1.47
N ALA A 97 -11.89 -0.61 0.18
CA ALA A 97 -10.52 -0.76 -0.29
C ALA A 97 -9.65 0.43 0.15
N ARG A 98 -10.15 1.67 0.04
CA ARG A 98 -9.45 2.86 0.54
C ARG A 98 -9.11 2.72 2.02
N ASP A 99 -10.06 2.25 2.83
CA ASP A 99 -9.88 2.17 4.28
C ASP A 99 -8.86 1.09 4.69
N LEU A 100 -8.89 -0.07 4.03
CA LEU A 100 -7.88 -1.12 4.25
C LEU A 100 -6.47 -0.68 3.83
N LEU A 101 -6.36 -0.03 2.67
CA LEU A 101 -5.08 0.45 2.17
C LEU A 101 -4.51 1.58 3.04
N ARG A 102 -5.35 2.46 3.58
CA ARG A 102 -4.94 3.47 4.57
C ARG A 102 -4.29 2.79 5.75
N GLN A 103 -4.96 1.80 6.36
CA GLN A 103 -4.44 1.12 7.54
C GLN A 103 -3.12 0.40 7.23
N ALA A 104 -3.04 -0.30 6.10
CA ALA A 104 -1.83 -0.99 5.69
C ALA A 104 -0.65 -0.04 5.44
N LEU A 105 -0.88 1.09 4.78
CA LEU A 105 0.16 2.08 4.54
C LEU A 105 0.61 2.80 5.82
N VAL A 106 -0.29 3.02 6.78
CA VAL A 106 0.08 3.51 8.13
C VAL A 106 1.03 2.54 8.81
N TYR A 107 0.71 1.24 8.82
CA TYR A 107 1.61 0.22 9.37
C TYR A 107 2.93 0.13 8.60
N ALA A 108 2.91 0.21 7.27
CA ALA A 108 4.12 0.22 6.46
C ALA A 108 5.05 1.39 6.81
N ARG A 109 4.48 2.59 6.97
CA ARG A 109 5.21 3.79 7.41
C ARG A 109 5.90 3.56 8.76
N TYR A 110 5.18 3.03 9.75
CA TYR A 110 5.75 2.79 11.07
C TYR A 110 6.76 1.64 11.10
N HIS A 111 6.54 0.56 10.34
CA HIS A 111 7.54 -0.50 10.17
C HIS A 111 8.82 0.00 9.50
N ALA A 112 8.71 0.90 8.51
CA ALA A 112 9.87 1.53 7.90
C ALA A 112 10.58 2.49 8.86
N LYS A 113 9.83 3.23 9.69
CA LYS A 113 10.37 4.15 10.70
C LYS A 113 11.08 3.43 11.85
N ALA A 114 10.58 2.28 12.28
CA ALA A 114 11.13 1.51 13.40
C ALA A 114 12.44 0.77 13.08
N ARG A 115 12.95 0.85 11.84
CA ARG A 115 14.20 0.19 11.49
C ARG A 115 15.39 0.81 12.23
N PRO A 116 16.28 -0.02 12.81
CA PRO A 116 17.49 0.48 13.45
C PRO A 116 18.35 1.19 12.40
N GLY A 117 18.55 2.51 12.58
CA GLY A 117 19.33 3.35 11.67
C GLY A 117 18.83 4.80 11.50
N LYS A 118 17.64 5.18 12.01
CA LYS A 118 17.09 6.55 11.88
C LYS A 118 16.85 7.30 13.20
N THR A 119 17.03 6.68 14.37
CA THR A 119 16.51 7.23 15.65
C THR A 119 17.50 7.98 16.54
N GLU A 120 18.72 8.31 16.10
CA GLU A 120 19.75 8.90 17.00
C GLU A 120 20.48 10.17 16.49
N LYS A 121 19.93 10.95 15.54
CA LYS A 121 20.63 12.20 15.12
C LYS A 121 19.84 13.50 15.06
N GLU A 122 18.57 13.53 15.43
CA GLU A 122 17.80 14.78 15.43
C GLU A 122 16.88 14.85 16.66
N ALA A 123 17.50 15.09 17.82
CA ALA A 123 16.85 15.63 19.01
C ALA A 123 17.84 16.57 19.72
#